data_AF-A0A645IHG1-F1
#
_entry.id   AF-A0A645IHG1-F1
#
_cell.length_a   1.000
_cell.length_b   1.000
_cell.length_c   1.000
_cell.angle_alpha   90.00
_cell.angle_beta   90.00
_cell.angle_gamma   90.00
#
_symmetry.space_group_name_H-M   'P 1'
#
loop_
_entity.id
_entity.type
_entity.pdbx_description
1 polymer ?
#
loop_
_entity_poly.entity_id
_entity_poly.type
_entity_poly.pdbx_seq_one_letter_code
_entity_poly.pdbx_strand_id
1 'polypeptide(L)' 'MDENQRKMTEERLDVLQKELADLKLRWPAHSIKPAMLIELEELEKEIDKLRQLLGKNKSV' A
#
# COMPACT_ATOMS: atom_id res chain seq x y z
N MET A 1 0.14 -18.34 -8.82
CA MET A 1 0.07 -16.93 -9.22
C MET A 1 0.90 -16.80 -10.48
N ASP A 2 0.23 -16.64 -11.60
CA ASP A 2 0.87 -16.53 -12.91
C ASP A 2 1.66 -15.23 -13.04
N GLU A 3 2.61 -15.18 -13.97
CA GLU A 3 3.50 -14.02 -14.17
C GLU A 3 2.71 -12.71 -14.37
N ASN A 4 1.62 -12.78 -15.13
CA ASN A 4 0.74 -11.63 -15.35
C ASN A 4 0.06 -11.15 -14.06
N GLN A 5 -0.39 -12.08 -13.20
CA GLN A 5 -0.98 -11.75 -11.90
C GLN A 5 0.05 -11.12 -10.96
N ARG A 6 1.28 -11.63 -10.97
CA ARG A 6 2.39 -11.07 -10.19
C ARG A 6 2.67 -9.63 -10.61
N LYS A 7 2.79 -9.39 -11.91
CA LYS A 7 3.06 -8.07 -12.47
C LYS A 7 1.95 -7.07 -12.13
N MET A 8 0.68 -7.45 -12.29
CA MET A 8 -0.47 -6.61 -11.88
C MET A 8 -0.45 -6.29 -10.37
N THR A 9 -0.03 -7.24 -9.54
CA THR A 9 0.08 -7.06 -8.09
C THR A 9 1.22 -6.11 -7.73
N GLU A 10 2.36 -6.20 -8.42
CA GLU A 10 3.49 -5.28 -8.28
C GLU A 10 3.13 -3.86 -8.73
N GLU A 11 2.43 -3.72 -9.86
CA GLU A 11 1.90 -2.44 -10.33
C GLU A 11 0.90 -1.83 -9.34
N ARG A 12 -0.03 -2.65 -8.81
CA ARG A 12 -0.99 -2.19 -7.80
C ARG A 12 -0.29 -1.76 -6.51
N LEU A 13 0.75 -2.47 -6.11
CA LEU A 13 1.56 -2.14 -4.94
C LEU A 13 2.31 -0.80 -5.12
N ASP A 14 2.84 -0.53 -6.31
CA ASP A 14 3.49 0.75 -6.63
C ASP A 14 2.50 1.93 -6.56
N VAL A 15 1.31 1.76 -7.13
CA VAL A 15 0.24 2.77 -7.07
C VAL A 15 -0.15 3.08 -5.63
N LEU A 16 -0.41 2.06 -4.81
CA LEU A 16 -0.79 2.26 -3.40
C LEU A 16 0.33 2.94 -2.59
N GLN A 17 1.60 2.63 -2.86
CA GLN A 17 2.72 3.30 -2.20
C GLN A 17 2.82 4.78 -2.60
N LYS A 18 2.52 5.12 -3.85
CA LYS A 18 2.45 6.52 -4.30
C LYS A 18 1.29 7.25 -3.64
N GLU A 19 0.11 6.64 -3.57
CA GLU A 19 -1.06 7.21 -2.87
C GLU A 19 -0.76 7.43 -1.38
N LEU A 20 -0.09 6.48 -0.73
CA LEU A 20 0.34 6.60 0.66
C LEU A 20 1.33 7.77 0.85
N ALA A 21 2.31 7.90 -0.05
CA ALA A 21 3.29 8.98 0.02
C ALA A 21 2.64 10.36 -0.18
N ASP A 22 1.72 10.46 -1.15
CA ASP A 22 0.95 11.68 -1.41
C ASP A 22 0.04 12.04 -0.23
N LEU A 23 -0.62 11.05 0.37
CA LEU A 23 -1.43 11.23 1.56
C LEU A 23 -0.58 11.78 2.72
N LYS A 24 0.57 11.17 3.00
CA LYS A 24 1.52 11.63 4.03
C LYS A 24 2.07 13.03 3.74
N LEU A 25 2.28 13.39 2.47
CA LEU A 25 2.69 14.74 2.05
C LEU A 25 1.64 15.80 2.34
N ARG A 26 0.35 15.45 2.21
CA ARG A 26 -0.78 16.34 2.49
C ARG A 26 -1.14 16.45 3.97
N TRP A 27 -0.39 15.78 4.86
CA TRP A 27 -0.69 15.79 6.28
C TRP A 27 -0.46 17.15 6.94
N PRO A 28 -1.47 17.71 7.63
CA PRO A 28 -1.29 18.94 8.39
C PRO A 28 -0.42 18.68 9.63
N ALA A 29 0.63 19.48 9.83
CA ALA A 29 1.63 19.31 10.88
C ALA A 29 1.10 19.27 12.33
N HIS A 30 -0.11 19.78 12.56
CA HIS A 30 -0.64 19.98 13.91
C HIS A 30 -2.06 19.44 14.12
N SER A 31 -2.74 18.93 13.08
CA SER A 31 -4.14 18.51 13.21
C SER A 31 -4.51 17.45 12.17
N ILE A 32 -3.87 16.28 12.26
CA ILE A 32 -4.21 15.13 11.43
C ILE A 32 -5.66 14.73 11.74
N LYS A 33 -6.50 14.70 10.70
CA LYS A 33 -7.90 14.31 10.86
C LYS A 33 -7.97 12.79 11.10
N PRO A 34 -8.88 12.30 11.97
CA PRO A 34 -9.09 10.86 12.15
C PRO A 34 -9.37 10.13 10.83
N ALA A 35 -10.11 10.77 9.91
CA ALA A 35 -10.36 10.21 8.58
C ALA A 35 -9.07 9.97 7.76
N MET A 36 -8.05 10.84 7.89
CA MET A 36 -6.76 10.65 7.21
C MET A 36 -5.94 9.52 7.83
N LEU A 37 -6.08 9.28 9.14
CA LEU A 37 -5.44 8.15 9.81
C LEU A 37 -6.07 6.83 9.37
N ILE A 38 -7.41 6.80 9.30
CA ILE A 38 -8.14 5.61 8.81
C ILE A 38 -7.72 5.29 7.37
N GLU A 39 -7.71 6.29 6.49
CA GLU A 39 -7.29 6.11 5.09
C GLU A 39 -5.83 5.63 4.99
N LEU A 40 -4.94 6.15 5.85
CA LEU A 40 -3.57 5.69 5.95
C LEU A 40 -3.49 4.21 6.37
N GLU A 41 -4.17 3.84 7.44
CA GLU A 41 -4.17 2.48 7.97
C GLU A 41 -4.72 1.48 6.93
N GLU A 42 -5.75 1.87 6.18
CA GLU A 42 -6.29 1.06 5.09
C GLU A 42 -5.27 0.88 3.95
N LEU A 43 -4.61 1.96 3.51
CA LEU A 43 -3.55 1.90 2.49
C LEU A 43 -2.37 1.04 2.95
N GLU A 44 -1.88 1.23 4.17
CA GLU A 44 -0.77 0.45 4.73
C GLU A 44 -1.13 -1.04 4.86
N LYS A 45 -2.36 -1.35 5.29
CA LYS A 45 -2.86 -2.72 5.38
C LYS A 45 -2.99 -3.39 4.01
N GLU A 46 -3.44 -2.67 3.00
CA GLU A 46 -3.55 -3.19 1.63
C GLU A 46 -2.16 -3.46 1.02
N ILE A 47 -1.22 -2.54 1.20
CA ILE A 47 0.19 -2.70 0.82
C ILE A 47 0.80 -3.92 1.49
N ASP A 48 0.57 -4.11 2.79
CA ASP A 48 1.09 -5.25 3.53
C ASP A 48 0.52 -6.59 3.01
N LYS A 49 -0.78 -6.67 2.73
CA LYS A 49 -1.38 -7.86 2.10
C LYS A 49 -0.74 -8.16 0.75
N LEU A 50 -0.58 -7.16 -0.12
CA LEU A 50 0.03 -7.36 -1.43
C LEU A 50 1.50 -7.78 -1.31
N ARG A 51 2.24 -7.22 -0.35
CA ARG A 51 3.61 -7.64 -0.04
C ARG A 51 3.66 -9.07 0.47
N GLN A 52 2.73 -9.48 1.34
CA GLN A 52 2.63 -10.85 1.81
C GLN A 52 2.29 -11.82 0.66
N LEU A 53 1.42 -11.43 -0.27
CA LEU A 53 1.11 -12.24 -1.46
C LEU A 53 2.34 -12.41 -2.36
N LEU A 54 3.10 -11.34 -2.59
CA LEU A 54 4.34 -11.39 -3.37
C LEU A 54 5.48 -12.13 -2.63
N GLY A 55 5.52 -12.03 -1.30
CA GLY A 55 6.55 -12.60 -0.42
C GLY A 55 6.32 -14.08 -0.09
N LYS A 56 5.06 -14.53 0.07
CA LYS A 56 4.72 -15.97 0.22
C LYS A 56 5.21 -16.80 -0.97
N ASN A 57 5.33 -16.19 -2.14
CA ASN A 57 5.88 -16.81 -3.34
C ASN A 57 7.42 -16.85 -3.39
N LYS A 58 8.13 -16.25 -2.43
CA LYS A 58 9.60 -16.26 -2.32
C LYS A 58 10.14 -17.25 -1.27
N SER A 59 9.28 -17.98 -0.56
CA SER A 59 9.74 -19.11 0.28
C SER A 59 10.10 -20.29 -0.61
N VAL A 60 11.35 -20.29 -1.10
CA VAL A 60 12.10 -21.46 -1.59
C VAL A 60 13.11 -21.83 -0.53
#